data_AF-A0A5C7VWL9-F1
#
_entry.id   AF-A0A5C7VWL9-F1
#
_cell.length_a   1.000
_cell.length_b   1.000
_cell.length_c   1.000
_cell.angle_alpha   90.00
_cell.angle_beta   90.00
_cell.angle_gamma   90.00
#
_symmetry.space_group_name_H-M   'P 1'
#
loop_
_entity.id
_entity.type
_entity.pdbx_description
1 polymer ?
#
loop_
_entity_poly.entity_id
_entity_poly.type
_entity_poly.pdbx_seq_one_letter_code
_entity_poly.pdbx_strand_id
1 'polypeptide(L)'
;ATYVWVLSNHKAAVRQGKVQLIDGSQHFAKMRKSLGSKRQYLTEEQIDELVRLYGRFEETPQSKIFPVEAFGYRRITVERPLRLNFQTSAERIEKVLEEKAIEKLEAPARQRLIEALQAMDASVLHRNREQFSKLLKKALSANDVSPSTPELKAILNALSERDPEADICMVKGQPEADAGLRDNESVPLGESVYDYFEREVKPHVPDAWIDESKRDEQDGEVGVVGFEIPFNRHFYVFQPPRPLAEIDRDLKACTDRIKQMIEGLSA
;
A
#
# COMPACT_ATOMS: atom_id res chain seq x y z
N ALA A 1 -4.27 14.96 16.39
CA ALA A 1 -4.85 16.18 15.81
C ALA A 1 -6.38 16.03 15.79
N THR A 2 -7.11 17.13 15.89
CA THR A 2 -8.58 17.14 15.83
C THR A 2 -9.00 17.95 14.61
N TYR A 3 -9.94 17.43 13.83
CA TYR A 3 -10.48 18.11 12.65
C TYR A 3 -11.93 18.52 12.90
N VAL A 4 -12.32 19.69 12.39
CA VAL A 4 -13.70 20.19 12.44
C VAL A 4 -14.19 20.38 11.02
N TRP A 5 -15.32 19.77 10.69
CA TRP A 5 -15.93 19.84 9.36
C TRP A 5 -17.13 20.77 9.38
N VAL A 6 -17.13 21.75 8.48
CA VAL A 6 -18.27 22.64 8.24
C VAL A 6 -18.84 22.30 6.88
N LEU A 7 -20.00 21.63 6.88
CA LEU A 7 -20.69 21.18 5.69
C LEU A 7 -21.95 22.04 5.48
N SER A 8 -22.18 22.45 4.23
CA SER A 8 -23.39 23.19 3.85
C SER A 8 -23.73 22.91 2.40
N ASN A 9 -25.01 22.63 2.15
CA ASN A 9 -25.59 22.53 0.81
C ASN A 9 -26.07 23.90 0.28
N HIS A 10 -26.05 24.94 1.12
CA HIS A 10 -26.43 26.30 0.78
C HIS A 10 -25.21 27.21 0.84
N LYS A 11 -24.33 27.06 -0.16
CA LYS A 11 -23.10 27.87 -0.28
C LYS A 11 -23.37 29.12 -1.13
N ALA A 12 -22.83 30.26 -0.69
CA ALA A 12 -22.73 31.46 -1.52
C ALA A 12 -21.98 31.15 -2.83
N ALA A 13 -22.33 31.85 -3.92
CA ALA A 13 -21.81 31.55 -5.27
C ALA A 13 -20.28 31.41 -5.32
N VAL A 14 -19.55 32.30 -4.63
CA VAL A 14 -18.08 32.29 -4.59
C VAL A 14 -17.46 31.03 -3.96
N ARG A 15 -18.22 30.28 -3.13
CA ARG A 15 -17.79 29.08 -2.39
C ARG A 15 -18.28 27.76 -3.01
N GLN A 16 -19.15 27.81 -4.01
CA GLN A 16 -19.65 26.60 -4.67
C GLN A 16 -18.50 25.89 -5.40
N GLY A 17 -18.48 24.56 -5.36
CA GLY A 17 -17.39 23.74 -5.94
C GLY A 17 -16.03 23.89 -5.24
N LYS A 18 -15.96 24.58 -4.08
CA LYS A 18 -14.70 24.82 -3.37
C LYS A 18 -14.72 24.30 -1.94
N VAL A 19 -13.52 24.04 -1.45
CA VAL A 19 -13.20 23.67 -0.07
C VAL A 19 -12.15 24.66 0.45
N GLN A 20 -12.40 25.23 1.62
CA GLN A 20 -11.44 26.04 2.35
C GLN A 20 -10.85 25.21 3.48
N LEU A 21 -9.54 24.98 3.45
CA LEU A 21 -8.81 24.39 4.55
C LEU A 21 -8.28 25.51 5.44
N ILE A 22 -8.39 25.36 6.75
CA ILE A 22 -7.87 26.31 7.74
C ILE A 22 -6.99 25.56 8.73
N ASP A 23 -5.73 25.97 8.85
CA ASP A 23 -4.81 25.42 9.84
C ASP A 23 -4.94 26.17 11.18
N GLY A 24 -5.70 25.56 12.08
CA GLY A 24 -5.85 26.02 13.46
C GLY A 24 -4.82 25.44 14.44
N SER A 25 -3.80 24.70 14.00
CA SER A 25 -2.91 23.94 14.89
C SER A 25 -2.13 24.78 15.90
N GLN A 26 -1.88 26.06 15.56
CA GLN A 26 -1.21 27.02 16.44
C GLN A 26 -2.18 27.83 17.32
N HIS A 27 -3.49 27.65 17.16
CA HIS A 27 -4.50 28.32 17.97
C HIS A 27 -4.77 27.49 19.22
N PHE A 28 -3.99 27.75 20.28
CA PHE A 28 -4.27 27.19 21.59
C PHE A 28 -3.65 28.04 22.70
N ALA A 29 -4.23 27.92 23.89
CA ALA A 29 -3.60 28.31 25.14
C ALA A 29 -3.37 27.05 26.01
N LYS A 30 -2.33 27.09 26.84
CA LYS A 30 -2.04 26.00 27.79
C LYS A 30 -3.01 26.08 28.97
N MET A 31 -3.61 24.95 29.33
CA MET A 31 -4.44 24.88 30.52
C MET A 31 -3.60 25.02 31.80
N ARG A 32 -4.12 25.72 32.81
CA ARG A 32 -3.48 25.83 34.13
C ARG A 32 -3.39 24.47 34.85
N LYS A 33 -4.40 23.62 34.69
CA LYS A 33 -4.43 22.24 35.19
C LYS A 33 -4.90 21.33 34.06
N SER A 34 -4.12 20.30 33.75
CA SER A 34 -4.47 19.31 32.73
C SER A 34 -5.62 18.41 33.19
N LEU A 35 -6.46 17.98 32.25
CA LEU A 35 -7.51 16.99 32.47
C LEU A 35 -7.17 15.74 31.66
N GLY A 36 -6.50 14.79 32.30
CA GLY A 36 -5.93 13.62 31.61
C GLY A 36 -4.96 14.06 30.51
N SER A 37 -5.20 13.59 29.28
CA SER A 37 -4.42 13.98 28.09
C SER A 37 -4.77 15.36 27.53
N LYS A 38 -5.84 16.01 27.99
CA LYS A 38 -6.23 17.36 27.54
C LYS A 38 -5.39 18.43 28.26
N ARG A 39 -4.59 19.16 27.49
CA ARG A 39 -3.63 20.17 27.98
C ARG A 39 -3.79 21.55 27.35
N GLN A 40 -4.66 21.66 26.35
CA GLN A 40 -4.85 22.84 25.52
C GLN A 40 -6.33 23.19 25.43
N TYR A 41 -6.62 24.47 25.24
CA TYR A 41 -7.95 25.02 24.96
C TYR A 41 -7.85 26.19 23.99
N LEU A 42 -8.96 26.52 23.32
CA LEU A 42 -9.08 27.71 22.47
C LEU A 42 -9.62 28.88 23.30
N THR A 43 -9.00 30.06 23.21
CA THR A 43 -9.55 31.29 23.79
C THR A 43 -10.64 31.89 22.90
N GLU A 44 -11.48 32.78 23.43
CA GLU A 44 -12.49 33.49 22.61
C GLU A 44 -11.85 34.26 21.46
N GLU A 45 -10.73 34.94 21.72
CA GLU A 45 -9.97 35.67 20.69
C GLU A 45 -9.49 34.76 19.56
N GLN A 46 -9.02 33.54 19.89
CA GLN A 46 -8.59 32.53 18.92
C GLN A 46 -9.77 31.98 18.12
N ILE A 47 -10.93 31.78 18.75
CA ILE A 47 -12.16 31.37 18.07
C ILE A 47 -12.58 32.46 17.09
N ASP A 48 -12.60 33.72 17.51
CA ASP A 48 -12.94 34.86 16.66
C ASP A 48 -12.00 34.98 15.46
N GLU A 49 -10.70 34.75 15.65
CA GLU A 49 -9.72 34.74 14.57
C GLU A 49 -10.00 33.62 13.55
N LEU A 50 -10.24 32.38 14.01
CA LEU A 50 -10.60 31.26 13.13
C LEU A 50 -11.90 31.51 12.37
N VAL A 51 -12.90 32.10 13.02
CA VAL A 51 -14.17 32.48 12.39
C VAL A 51 -13.95 33.60 11.36
N ARG A 52 -13.09 34.58 11.63
CA ARG A 52 -12.71 35.62 10.66
C ARG A 52 -11.97 35.04 9.46
N LEU A 53 -11.02 34.12 9.67
CA LEU A 53 -10.32 33.41 8.59
C LEU A 53 -11.31 32.64 7.70
N TYR A 54 -12.24 31.92 8.31
CA TYR A 54 -13.32 31.26 7.59
C TYR A 54 -14.15 32.29 6.80
N GLY A 55 -14.63 33.35 7.44
CA GLY A 55 -15.51 34.35 6.85
C GLY A 55 -14.91 35.07 5.64
N ARG A 56 -13.63 35.46 5.72
CA ARG A 56 -12.92 36.19 4.66
C ARG A 56 -12.84 35.42 3.35
N PHE A 57 -12.66 34.09 3.41
CA PHE A 57 -12.51 33.24 2.22
C PHE A 57 -11.39 33.72 1.29
N GLU A 58 -10.23 34.01 1.87
CA GLU A 58 -9.04 34.48 1.17
C GLU A 58 -7.90 33.47 1.33
N GLU A 59 -7.03 33.40 0.31
CA GLU A 59 -5.81 32.59 0.34
C GLU A 59 -4.77 33.22 1.27
N THR A 60 -4.36 32.48 2.29
CA THR A 60 -3.31 32.85 3.25
C THR A 60 -2.48 31.62 3.62
N PRO A 61 -1.34 31.78 4.31
CA PRO A 61 -0.60 30.62 4.83
C PRO A 61 -1.44 29.70 5.73
N GLN A 62 -2.40 30.27 6.48
CA GLN A 62 -3.30 29.51 7.35
C GLN A 62 -4.63 29.14 6.71
N SER A 63 -4.99 29.70 5.55
CA SER A 63 -6.24 29.40 4.85
C SER A 63 -6.00 29.15 3.37
N LYS A 64 -6.25 27.91 2.92
CA LYS A 64 -6.04 27.51 1.53
C LYS A 64 -7.35 27.10 0.88
N ILE A 65 -7.61 27.52 -0.35
CA ILE A 65 -8.86 27.28 -1.07
C ILE A 65 -8.59 26.44 -2.31
N PHE A 66 -9.32 25.34 -2.43
CA PHE A 66 -9.15 24.40 -3.52
C PHE A 66 -10.48 24.12 -4.19
N PRO A 67 -10.49 23.81 -5.49
CA PRO A 67 -11.64 23.13 -6.10
C PRO A 67 -11.81 21.74 -5.45
N VAL A 68 -13.05 21.24 -5.38
CA VAL A 68 -13.35 19.95 -4.74
C VAL A 68 -12.58 18.81 -5.41
N GLU A 69 -12.45 18.88 -6.73
CA GLU A 69 -11.77 17.91 -7.58
C GLU A 69 -10.28 17.77 -7.26
N ALA A 70 -9.65 18.79 -6.65
CA ALA A 70 -8.25 18.72 -6.24
C ALA A 70 -7.97 17.66 -5.15
N PHE A 71 -9.02 17.23 -4.44
CA PHE A 71 -8.94 16.17 -3.44
C PHE A 71 -9.45 14.83 -3.96
N GLY A 72 -10.01 14.83 -5.16
CA GLY A 72 -10.56 13.64 -5.78
C GLY A 72 -9.48 12.85 -6.49
N TYR A 73 -9.56 11.53 -6.35
CA TYR A 73 -8.79 10.59 -7.14
C TYR A 73 -9.69 9.44 -7.58
N ARG A 74 -9.34 8.80 -8.69
CA ARG A 74 -9.86 7.50 -9.07
C ARG A 74 -8.82 6.44 -8.74
N ARG A 75 -9.20 5.53 -7.85
CA ARG A 75 -8.35 4.41 -7.44
C ARG A 75 -8.52 3.25 -8.39
N ILE A 76 -7.46 2.90 -9.09
CA ILE A 76 -7.43 1.75 -10.00
C ILE A 76 -6.69 0.60 -9.34
N THR A 77 -7.08 -0.63 -9.68
CA THR A 77 -6.32 -1.82 -9.29
C THR A 77 -5.39 -2.19 -10.43
N VAL A 78 -4.09 -2.25 -10.12
CA VAL A 78 -3.05 -2.65 -11.05
C VAL A 78 -2.69 -4.10 -10.76
N GLU A 79 -2.83 -4.93 -11.78
CA GLU A 79 -2.50 -6.35 -11.72
C GLU A 79 -1.15 -6.60 -12.38
N ARG A 80 -0.45 -7.61 -11.85
CA ARG A 80 0.83 -8.08 -12.38
C ARG A 80 0.74 -9.58 -12.63
N PRO A 81 1.46 -10.09 -13.65
CA PRO A 81 1.39 -11.49 -13.98
C PRO A 81 2.01 -12.35 -12.88
N LEU A 82 1.36 -13.47 -12.60
CA LEU A 82 1.92 -14.54 -11.78
C LEU A 82 3.04 -15.23 -12.55
N ARG A 83 4.22 -15.29 -11.94
CA ARG A 83 5.39 -15.99 -12.45
C ARG A 83 5.86 -16.99 -11.41
N LEU A 84 5.89 -18.26 -11.80
CA LEU A 84 6.17 -19.37 -10.90
C LEU A 84 7.26 -20.27 -11.48
N ASN A 85 8.23 -20.64 -10.64
CA ASN A 85 9.09 -21.77 -10.92
C ASN A 85 8.56 -23.03 -10.22
N PHE A 86 8.94 -24.19 -10.72
CA PHE A 86 8.49 -25.49 -10.27
C PHE A 86 9.68 -26.43 -10.11
N GLN A 87 9.68 -27.19 -9.02
CA GLN A 87 10.74 -28.13 -8.71
C GLN A 87 10.21 -29.22 -7.78
N THR A 88 10.70 -30.45 -7.95
CA THR A 88 10.42 -31.59 -7.07
C THR A 88 11.53 -31.78 -6.04
N SER A 89 11.94 -30.69 -5.37
CA SER A 89 12.89 -30.76 -4.25
C SER A 89 12.25 -31.43 -3.04
N ALA A 90 13.06 -32.00 -2.14
CA ALA A 90 12.56 -32.65 -0.93
C ALA A 90 11.65 -31.70 -0.12
N GLU A 91 12.07 -30.45 0.06
CA GLU A 91 11.31 -29.42 0.78
C GLU A 91 9.95 -29.12 0.14
N ARG A 92 9.87 -29.04 -1.20
CA ARG A 92 8.60 -28.79 -1.89
C ARG A 92 7.68 -30.01 -1.91
N ILE A 93 8.25 -31.22 -1.95
CA ILE A 93 7.48 -32.46 -1.80
C ILE A 93 6.88 -32.54 -0.40
N GLU A 94 7.61 -32.15 0.64
CA GLU A 94 7.06 -32.07 2.01
C GLU A 94 5.84 -31.15 2.07
N LYS A 95 5.91 -29.95 1.47
CA LYS A 95 4.76 -29.03 1.34
C LYS A 95 3.56 -29.70 0.67
N VAL A 96 3.77 -30.50 -0.39
CA VAL A 96 2.68 -31.25 -1.06
C VAL A 96 1.99 -32.21 -0.08
N LEU A 97 2.74 -32.84 0.81
CA LEU A 97 2.21 -33.81 1.76
C LEU A 97 1.45 -33.19 2.94
N GLU A 98 1.64 -31.90 3.17
CA GLU A 98 0.92 -31.08 4.16
C GLU A 98 -0.40 -30.50 3.60
N GLU A 99 -0.60 -30.53 2.28
CA GLU A 99 -1.82 -30.03 1.66
C GLU A 99 -3.04 -30.86 2.09
N LYS A 100 -4.09 -30.19 2.56
CA LYS A 100 -5.32 -30.85 3.06
C LYS A 100 -6.00 -31.77 2.03
N ALA A 101 -5.83 -31.46 0.74
CA ALA A 101 -6.35 -32.29 -0.35
C ALA A 101 -5.59 -33.62 -0.47
N ILE A 102 -4.31 -33.63 -0.09
CA ILE A 102 -3.39 -34.77 -0.20
C ILE A 102 -3.33 -35.56 1.11
N GLU A 103 -3.49 -34.90 2.26
CA GLU A 103 -3.57 -35.52 3.58
C GLU A 103 -4.68 -36.59 3.66
N LYS A 104 -5.79 -36.37 2.94
CA LYS A 104 -6.95 -37.28 2.92
C LYS A 104 -6.79 -38.50 2.01
N LEU A 105 -5.71 -38.57 1.24
CA LEU A 105 -5.47 -39.73 0.37
C LEU A 105 -5.14 -40.96 1.20
N GLU A 106 -5.62 -42.12 0.77
CA GLU A 106 -5.29 -43.39 1.40
C GLU A 106 -3.76 -43.65 1.33
N ALA A 107 -3.22 -44.30 2.34
CA ALA A 107 -1.78 -44.55 2.47
C ALA A 107 -1.12 -45.13 1.19
N PRO A 108 -1.74 -46.09 0.46
CA PRO A 108 -1.16 -46.61 -0.78
C PRO A 108 -1.09 -45.56 -1.90
N ALA A 109 -2.11 -44.71 -2.04
CA ALA A 109 -2.15 -43.66 -3.06
C ALA A 109 -1.15 -42.54 -2.74
N ARG A 110 -1.03 -42.18 -1.45
CA ARG A 110 -0.05 -41.20 -0.97
C ARG A 110 1.38 -41.66 -1.21
N GLN A 111 1.67 -42.95 -0.99
CA GLN A 111 2.99 -43.51 -1.26
C GLN A 111 3.36 -43.44 -2.75
N ARG A 112 2.44 -43.82 -3.65
CA ARG A 112 2.67 -43.71 -5.11
C ARG A 112 2.88 -42.26 -5.56
N LEU A 113 2.19 -41.30 -4.94
CA LEU A 113 2.41 -39.87 -5.21
C LEU A 113 3.85 -39.46 -4.86
N ILE A 114 4.35 -39.86 -3.69
CA ILE A 114 5.72 -39.57 -3.27
C ILE A 114 6.73 -40.16 -4.26
N GLU A 115 6.55 -41.44 -4.61
CA GLU A 115 7.42 -42.14 -5.59
C GLU A 115 7.41 -41.44 -6.96
N ALA A 116 6.23 -40.99 -7.42
CA ALA A 116 6.11 -40.26 -8.68
C ALA A 116 6.86 -38.92 -8.66
N LEU A 117 6.79 -38.18 -7.55
CA LEU A 117 7.47 -36.89 -7.40
C LEU A 117 8.98 -37.08 -7.24
N GLN A 118 9.43 -38.10 -6.51
CA GLN A 118 10.84 -38.43 -6.31
C GLN A 118 11.52 -39.00 -7.56
N ALA A 119 10.76 -39.61 -8.47
CA ALA A 119 11.26 -40.07 -9.76
C ALA A 119 11.58 -38.91 -10.74
N MET A 120 11.09 -37.69 -10.47
CA MET A 120 11.43 -36.51 -11.25
C MET A 120 12.78 -35.93 -10.83
N ASP A 121 13.49 -35.29 -11.76
CA ASP A 121 14.80 -34.69 -11.48
C ASP A 121 14.66 -33.46 -10.56
N ALA A 122 14.96 -33.66 -9.28
CA ALA A 122 14.91 -32.62 -8.27
C ALA A 122 15.90 -31.47 -8.50
N SER A 123 16.92 -31.64 -9.34
CA SER A 123 17.91 -30.59 -9.62
C SER A 123 17.44 -29.57 -10.66
N VAL A 124 16.42 -29.91 -11.46
CA VAL A 124 15.94 -29.07 -12.54
C VAL A 124 14.89 -28.08 -12.05
N LEU A 125 15.17 -26.79 -12.24
CA LEU A 125 14.22 -25.72 -12.00
C LEU A 125 13.42 -25.43 -13.28
N HIS A 126 12.13 -25.75 -13.27
CA HIS A 126 11.24 -25.48 -14.39
C HIS A 126 10.61 -24.11 -14.25
N ARG A 127 10.73 -23.26 -15.27
CA ARG A 127 10.17 -21.88 -15.27
C ARG A 127 8.88 -21.71 -16.08
N ASN A 128 8.40 -22.79 -16.69
CA ASN A 128 7.19 -22.78 -17.51
C ASN A 128 6.15 -23.75 -16.95
N ARG A 129 5.00 -23.21 -16.52
CA ARG A 129 3.91 -23.99 -15.91
C ARG A 129 3.34 -25.06 -16.83
N GLU A 130 3.14 -24.74 -18.12
CA GLU A 130 2.50 -25.68 -19.05
C GLU A 130 3.41 -26.89 -19.33
N GLN A 131 4.69 -26.64 -19.52
CA GLN A 131 5.69 -27.69 -19.70
C GLN A 131 5.80 -28.56 -18.45
N PHE A 132 5.92 -27.94 -17.27
CA PHE A 132 5.98 -28.67 -16.00
C PHE A 132 4.71 -29.48 -15.74
N SER A 133 3.52 -28.92 -16.00
CA SER A 133 2.25 -29.62 -15.82
C SER A 133 2.15 -30.87 -16.70
N LYS A 134 2.67 -30.83 -17.94
CA LYS A 134 2.74 -32.02 -18.81
C LYS A 134 3.71 -33.08 -18.24
N LEU A 135 4.87 -32.67 -17.76
CA LEU A 135 5.86 -33.57 -17.14
C LEU A 135 5.30 -34.21 -15.87
N LEU A 136 4.70 -33.42 -14.99
CA LEU A 136 4.08 -33.88 -13.74
C LEU A 136 2.97 -34.90 -14.03
N LYS A 137 2.05 -34.60 -14.96
CA LYS A 137 0.99 -35.55 -15.35
C LYS A 137 1.56 -36.86 -15.87
N LYS A 138 2.63 -36.82 -16.67
CA LYS A 138 3.31 -38.02 -17.16
C LYS A 138 3.90 -38.83 -16.00
N ALA A 139 4.61 -38.19 -15.07
CA ALA A 139 5.20 -38.85 -13.90
C ALA A 139 4.13 -39.49 -12.99
N LEU A 140 3.03 -38.78 -12.73
CA LEU A 140 1.90 -39.29 -11.94
C LEU A 140 1.24 -40.49 -12.63
N SER A 141 1.00 -40.42 -13.93
CA SER A 141 0.39 -41.52 -14.69
C SER A 141 1.27 -42.77 -14.74
N ALA A 142 2.60 -42.61 -14.76
CA ALA A 142 3.55 -43.73 -14.75
C ALA A 142 3.57 -44.49 -13.42
N ASN A 143 3.01 -43.92 -12.35
CA ASN A 143 2.92 -44.51 -11.01
C ASN A 143 1.46 -44.78 -10.59
N ASP A 144 0.54 -44.85 -11.56
CA ASP A 144 -0.89 -45.10 -11.32
C ASP A 144 -1.56 -44.10 -10.36
N VAL A 145 -1.15 -42.83 -10.43
CA VAL A 145 -1.73 -41.72 -9.67
C VAL A 145 -2.54 -40.82 -10.60
N SER A 146 -3.85 -40.72 -10.35
CA SER A 146 -4.78 -39.88 -11.12
C SER A 146 -5.49 -38.89 -10.18
N PRO A 147 -4.84 -37.75 -9.84
CA PRO A 147 -5.42 -36.80 -8.91
C PRO A 147 -6.63 -36.07 -9.52
N SER A 148 -7.58 -35.70 -8.68
CA SER A 148 -8.69 -34.82 -9.07
C SER A 148 -8.16 -33.43 -9.47
N THR A 149 -8.98 -32.62 -10.14
CA THR A 149 -8.56 -31.25 -10.55
C THR A 149 -8.11 -30.39 -9.34
N PRO A 150 -8.82 -30.39 -8.19
CA PRO A 150 -8.36 -29.71 -6.98
C PRO A 150 -7.04 -30.26 -6.43
N GLU A 151 -6.84 -31.58 -6.40
CA GLU A 151 -5.60 -32.20 -5.93
C GLU A 151 -4.41 -31.84 -6.84
N LEU A 152 -4.59 -31.90 -8.16
CA LEU A 152 -3.54 -31.52 -9.11
C LEU A 152 -3.16 -30.04 -8.94
N LYS A 153 -4.14 -29.16 -8.69
CA LYS A 153 -3.88 -27.74 -8.40
C LYS A 153 -3.11 -27.57 -7.09
N ALA A 154 -3.47 -28.30 -6.04
CA ALA A 154 -2.75 -28.29 -4.76
C ALA A 154 -1.29 -28.76 -4.92
N ILE A 155 -1.07 -29.88 -5.61
CA ILE A 155 0.27 -30.40 -5.91
C ILE A 155 1.09 -29.36 -6.70
N LEU A 156 0.54 -28.81 -7.78
CA LEU A 156 1.23 -27.79 -8.58
C LEU A 156 1.59 -26.55 -7.77
N ASN A 157 0.69 -26.07 -6.92
CA ASN A 157 0.93 -24.91 -6.08
C ASN A 157 2.03 -25.18 -5.04
N ALA A 158 2.00 -26.33 -4.36
CA ALA A 158 2.99 -26.69 -3.35
C ALA A 158 4.40 -26.94 -3.95
N LEU A 159 4.47 -27.40 -5.21
CA LEU A 159 5.72 -27.54 -5.97
C LEU A 159 6.23 -26.22 -6.56
N SER A 160 5.48 -25.12 -6.40
CA SER A 160 5.78 -23.85 -7.03
C SER A 160 6.22 -22.77 -6.05
N GLU A 161 7.09 -21.87 -6.51
CA GLU A 161 7.43 -20.64 -5.80
C GLU A 161 7.46 -19.46 -6.78
N ARG A 162 7.21 -18.25 -6.27
CA ARG A 162 7.25 -17.03 -7.07
C ARG A 162 8.67 -16.79 -7.57
N ASP A 163 8.79 -16.54 -8.87
CA ASP A 163 10.06 -16.32 -9.55
C ASP A 163 9.89 -15.24 -10.62
N PRO A 164 10.46 -14.03 -10.44
CA PRO A 164 10.38 -12.96 -11.42
C PRO A 164 10.94 -13.33 -12.80
N GLU A 165 11.87 -14.29 -12.88
CA GLU A 165 12.52 -14.75 -14.10
C GLU A 165 11.75 -15.89 -14.79
N ALA A 166 10.65 -16.38 -14.19
CA ALA A 166 9.83 -17.41 -14.78
C ALA A 166 8.85 -16.87 -15.82
N ASP A 167 8.36 -17.76 -16.70
CA ASP A 167 7.36 -17.40 -17.70
C ASP A 167 6.03 -16.98 -17.05
N ILE A 168 5.23 -16.20 -17.77
CA ILE A 168 3.90 -15.79 -17.30
C ILE A 168 3.01 -17.02 -17.22
N CYS A 169 2.37 -17.23 -16.06
CA CYS A 169 1.31 -18.20 -15.92
C CYS A 169 0.06 -17.74 -16.69
N MET A 170 -0.36 -18.52 -17.69
CA MET A 170 -1.52 -18.20 -18.54
C MET A 170 -2.76 -19.04 -18.18
N VAL A 171 -3.93 -18.41 -18.07
CA VAL A 171 -5.24 -19.07 -17.89
C VAL A 171 -6.15 -18.67 -19.04
N LYS A 172 -6.60 -19.66 -19.84
CA LYS A 172 -7.46 -19.44 -21.01
C LYS A 172 -6.90 -18.37 -21.99
N GLY A 173 -5.58 -18.33 -22.15
CA GLY A 173 -4.91 -17.38 -23.05
C GLY A 173 -4.68 -15.98 -22.48
N GLN A 174 -5.04 -15.73 -21.22
CA GLN A 174 -4.79 -14.45 -20.52
C GLN A 174 -3.78 -14.64 -19.39
N PRO A 175 -2.94 -13.64 -19.07
CA PRO A 175 -2.11 -13.65 -17.88
C PRO A 175 -2.94 -13.85 -16.61
N GLU A 176 -2.47 -14.73 -15.73
CA GLU A 176 -3.04 -14.89 -14.40
C GLU A 176 -2.47 -13.82 -13.46
N ALA A 177 -3.33 -13.17 -12.67
CA ALA A 177 -2.91 -12.15 -11.72
C ALA A 177 -2.20 -12.76 -10.49
N ASP A 178 -1.09 -12.16 -10.06
CA ASP A 178 -0.50 -12.45 -8.76
C ASP A 178 -1.12 -11.54 -7.69
N ALA A 179 -1.99 -12.12 -6.86
CA ALA A 179 -2.62 -11.39 -5.75
C ALA A 179 -1.61 -10.79 -4.74
N GLY A 180 -0.38 -11.31 -4.69
CA GLY A 180 0.69 -10.78 -3.82
C GLY A 180 1.45 -9.60 -4.41
N LEU A 181 1.29 -9.32 -5.70
CA LEU A 181 1.89 -8.18 -6.42
C LEU A 181 0.81 -7.20 -6.93
N ARG A 182 -0.44 -7.40 -6.51
CA ARG A 182 -1.55 -6.51 -6.83
C ARG A 182 -1.41 -5.22 -6.04
N ASP A 183 -1.40 -4.11 -6.76
CA ASP A 183 -1.29 -2.78 -6.19
C ASP A 183 -2.50 -1.91 -6.55
N ASN A 184 -2.58 -0.73 -5.93
CA ASN A 184 -3.57 0.27 -6.29
C ASN A 184 -2.89 1.61 -6.53
N GLU A 185 -3.32 2.27 -7.60
CA GLU A 185 -2.86 3.61 -7.95
C GLU A 185 -3.98 4.62 -7.79
N SER A 186 -3.65 5.79 -7.27
CA SER A 186 -4.60 6.89 -7.08
C SER A 186 -4.38 7.94 -8.18
N VAL A 187 -5.20 7.87 -9.23
CA VAL A 187 -5.13 8.79 -10.38
C VAL A 187 -5.93 10.04 -10.05
N PRO A 188 -5.40 11.27 -10.22
CA PRO A 188 -6.20 12.49 -10.01
C PRO A 188 -7.47 12.52 -10.88
N LEU A 189 -8.61 13.00 -10.37
CA LEU A 189 -9.90 12.98 -11.12
C LEU A 189 -9.90 13.78 -12.44
N GLY A 190 -8.95 14.70 -12.62
CA GLY A 190 -8.80 15.47 -13.86
C GLY A 190 -8.02 14.75 -14.95
N GLU A 191 -7.58 13.52 -14.72
CA GLU A 191 -6.66 12.79 -15.59
C GLU A 191 -7.24 11.44 -16.03
N SER A 192 -6.92 11.04 -17.27
CA SER A 192 -7.24 9.71 -17.79
C SER A 192 -6.46 8.64 -17.04
N VAL A 193 -7.18 7.64 -16.54
CA VAL A 193 -6.61 6.45 -15.91
C VAL A 193 -5.59 5.77 -16.80
N TYR A 194 -5.86 5.66 -18.10
CA TYR A 194 -4.99 4.97 -19.05
C TYR A 194 -3.73 5.78 -19.36
N ASP A 195 -3.86 7.11 -19.49
CA ASP A 195 -2.70 7.98 -19.76
C ASP A 195 -1.76 8.02 -18.55
N TYR A 196 -2.33 8.09 -17.33
CA TYR A 196 -1.56 7.96 -16.09
C TYR A 196 -0.86 6.60 -16.04
N PHE A 197 -1.56 5.51 -16.35
CA PHE A 197 -1.00 4.17 -16.30
C PHE A 197 0.18 3.97 -17.27
N GLU A 198 0.05 4.46 -18.50
CA GLU A 198 1.13 4.40 -19.50
C GLU A 198 2.34 5.27 -19.12
N ARG A 199 2.12 6.40 -18.44
CA ARG A 199 3.20 7.32 -18.04
C ARG A 199 3.89 6.91 -16.75
N GLU A 200 3.14 6.51 -15.73
CA GLU A 200 3.65 6.32 -14.37
C GLU A 200 3.83 4.85 -14.00
N VAL A 201 3.08 3.92 -14.61
CA VAL A 201 3.11 2.50 -14.20
C VAL A 201 3.90 1.64 -15.20
N LYS A 202 3.54 1.69 -16.49
CA LYS A 202 4.16 0.87 -17.53
C LYS A 202 5.69 0.96 -17.62
N PRO A 203 6.34 2.13 -17.44
CA PRO A 203 7.80 2.22 -17.50
C PRO A 203 8.50 1.45 -16.39
N HIS A 204 7.83 1.26 -15.26
CA HIS A 204 8.37 0.54 -14.11
C HIS A 204 7.92 -0.93 -14.08
N VAL A 205 6.72 -1.23 -14.60
CA VAL A 205 6.15 -2.58 -14.65
C VAL A 205 5.50 -2.84 -16.01
N PRO A 206 6.29 -3.22 -17.04
CA PRO A 206 5.80 -3.34 -18.42
C PRO A 206 4.68 -4.36 -18.61
N ASP A 207 4.71 -5.46 -17.85
CA ASP A 207 3.71 -6.53 -17.95
C ASP A 207 2.44 -6.27 -17.14
N ALA A 208 2.33 -5.14 -16.44
CA ALA A 208 1.14 -4.81 -15.66
C ALA A 208 -0.06 -4.48 -16.56
N TRP A 209 -1.26 -4.66 -16.01
CA TRP A 209 -2.51 -4.20 -16.64
C TRP A 209 -3.49 -3.67 -15.58
N ILE A 210 -4.49 -2.92 -16.03
CA ILE A 210 -5.55 -2.39 -15.17
C ILE A 210 -6.65 -3.45 -15.04
N ASP A 211 -7.10 -3.73 -13.81
CA ASP A 211 -8.30 -4.53 -13.58
C ASP A 211 -9.56 -3.70 -13.89
N GLU A 212 -10.11 -3.90 -15.09
CA GLU A 212 -11.33 -3.21 -15.56
C GLU A 212 -12.64 -3.79 -14.98
N SER A 213 -12.56 -4.84 -14.15
CA SER A 213 -13.76 -5.40 -13.50
C SER A 213 -14.27 -4.54 -12.37
N LYS A 214 -13.41 -3.72 -11.76
CA LYS A 214 -13.78 -2.76 -10.71
C LYS A 214 -14.15 -1.42 -11.35
N ARG A 215 -15.39 -1.00 -11.12
CA ARG A 215 -15.95 0.21 -11.69
C ARG A 215 -16.66 1.01 -10.62
N ASP A 216 -16.71 2.32 -10.80
CA ASP A 216 -17.41 3.22 -9.89
C ASP A 216 -18.92 3.04 -10.05
N GLU A 217 -19.65 3.08 -8.94
CA GLU A 217 -21.10 2.87 -8.93
C GLU A 217 -21.88 4.05 -9.53
N GLN A 218 -21.30 5.26 -9.53
CA GLN A 218 -22.00 6.48 -9.94
C GLN A 218 -21.84 6.75 -11.44
N ASP A 219 -20.64 6.55 -11.98
CA ASP A 219 -20.31 6.86 -13.38
C ASP A 219 -20.03 5.62 -14.25
N GLY A 220 -19.79 4.45 -13.66
CA GLY A 220 -19.50 3.19 -14.38
C GLY A 220 -18.10 3.11 -15.00
N GLU A 221 -17.24 4.10 -14.77
CA GLU A 221 -15.87 4.15 -15.26
C GLU A 221 -14.95 3.22 -14.45
N VAL A 222 -13.78 2.88 -15.01
CA VAL A 222 -12.83 1.93 -14.39
C VAL A 222 -12.13 2.55 -13.19
N GLY A 223 -12.13 1.84 -12.06
CA GLY A 223 -11.64 2.31 -10.77
C GLY A 223 -12.76 2.89 -9.90
N VAL A 224 -12.44 3.24 -8.65
CA VAL A 224 -13.40 3.78 -7.68
C VAL A 224 -13.02 5.21 -7.31
N VAL A 225 -13.98 6.13 -7.37
CA VAL A 225 -13.75 7.52 -6.97
C VAL A 225 -13.64 7.63 -5.46
N GLY A 226 -12.59 8.31 -5.00
CA GLY A 226 -12.32 8.61 -3.61
C GLY A 226 -11.89 10.06 -3.43
N PHE A 227 -11.98 10.56 -2.19
CA PHE A 227 -11.49 11.88 -1.83
C PHE A 227 -10.53 11.77 -0.64
N GLU A 228 -9.42 12.49 -0.71
CA GLU A 228 -8.43 12.59 0.37
C GLU A 228 -7.98 14.05 0.52
N ILE A 229 -7.94 14.52 1.78
CA ILE A 229 -7.43 15.85 2.11
C ILE A 229 -6.14 15.70 2.93
N PRO A 230 -4.96 15.71 2.28
CA PRO A 230 -3.69 15.56 2.96
C PRO A 230 -3.27 16.90 3.59
N PHE A 231 -3.80 17.25 4.77
CA PHE A 231 -3.48 18.51 5.48
C PHE A 231 -1.97 18.77 5.58
N ASN A 232 -1.17 17.74 5.89
CA ASN A 232 0.29 17.86 5.95
C ASN A 232 0.88 18.29 4.61
N ARG A 233 0.41 17.75 3.47
CA ARG A 233 0.91 18.16 2.14
C ARG A 233 0.65 19.64 1.88
N HIS A 234 -0.47 20.17 2.37
CA HIS A 234 -0.85 21.56 2.13
C HIS A 234 -0.24 22.54 3.13
N PHE A 235 -0.10 22.21 4.41
CA PHE A 235 0.34 23.16 5.44
C PHE A 235 1.76 22.89 5.95
N TYR A 236 2.44 21.83 5.49
CA TYR A 236 3.82 21.59 5.87
C TYR A 236 4.72 22.70 5.35
N VAL A 237 5.39 23.37 6.29
CA VAL A 237 6.48 24.31 6.01
C VAL A 237 7.77 23.59 6.36
N PHE A 238 8.62 23.37 5.35
CA PHE A 238 9.93 22.78 5.56
C PHE A 238 10.75 23.67 6.50
N GLN A 239 11.15 23.11 7.64
CA GLN A 239 12.10 23.74 8.55
C GLN A 239 13.46 23.10 8.35
N PRO A 240 14.43 23.80 7.73
CA PRO A 240 15.77 23.28 7.60
C PRO A 240 16.37 23.04 9.01
N PRO A 241 17.23 22.04 9.17
CA PRO A 241 17.95 21.85 10.42
C PRO A 241 18.80 23.08 10.73
N ARG A 242 18.96 23.39 12.03
CA ARG A 242 19.83 24.48 12.46
C ARG A 242 21.27 24.23 11.96
N PRO A 243 22.02 25.28 11.57
CA PRO A 243 23.40 25.14 11.14
C PRO A 243 24.28 24.48 12.23
N LEU A 244 25.23 23.63 11.82
CA LEU A 244 26.14 22.93 12.75
C LEU A 244 26.87 23.90 13.69
N ALA A 245 27.31 25.06 13.19
CA ALA A 245 28.01 26.06 14.01
C ALA A 245 27.15 26.61 15.17
N GLU A 246 25.81 26.64 15.03
CA GLU A 246 24.92 27.02 16.13
C GLU A 246 24.78 25.88 17.14
N ILE A 247 24.70 24.65 16.66
CA ILE A 247 24.66 23.45 17.51
C ILE A 247 25.95 23.36 18.34
N ASP A 248 27.11 23.57 17.73
CA ASP A 248 28.40 23.55 18.42
C ASP A 248 28.51 24.67 19.47
N ARG A 249 27.97 25.86 19.17
CA ARG A 249 27.93 26.98 20.11
C ARG A 249 27.04 26.66 21.32
N ASP A 250 25.86 26.09 21.08
CA ASP A 250 24.93 25.67 22.14
C ASP A 250 25.53 24.56 22.99
N LEU A 251 26.17 23.57 22.37
CA LEU A 251 26.87 22.47 23.05
C LEU A 251 27.96 23.02 23.96
N LYS A 252 28.81 23.91 23.45
CA LYS A 252 29.86 24.57 24.25
C LYS A 252 29.26 25.33 25.43
N ALA A 253 28.21 26.12 25.21
CA ALA A 253 27.54 26.86 26.28
C ALA A 253 26.89 25.94 27.33
N CYS A 254 26.40 24.75 26.94
CA CYS A 254 25.95 23.73 27.88
C CYS A 254 27.11 23.11 28.65
N THR A 255 28.22 22.76 27.97
CA THR A 255 29.42 22.21 28.62
C THR A 255 30.02 23.19 29.63
N ASP A 256 30.11 24.48 29.28
CA ASP A 256 30.66 25.51 30.16
C ASP A 256 29.79 25.70 31.42
N ARG A 257 28.45 25.66 31.26
CA ARG A 257 27.51 25.65 32.40
C ARG A 257 27.69 24.43 33.31
N ILE A 258 27.84 23.24 32.73
CA ILE A 258 28.07 22.00 33.50
C ILE A 258 29.40 22.09 34.27
N LYS A 259 30.47 22.58 33.64
CA LYS A 259 31.77 22.78 34.31
C LYS A 259 31.66 23.72 35.50
N GLN A 260 31.00 24.87 35.33
CA GLN A 260 30.78 25.81 36.43
C GLN A 260 29.99 25.20 37.60
N MET A 261 28.98 24.37 37.33
CA MET A 261 28.23 23.68 38.38
C MET A 261 29.09 22.65 39.13
N ILE A 262 29.94 21.90 38.43
CA ILE A 262 30.83 20.90 39.05
C ILE A 262 31.89 21.59 39.91
N GLU A 263 32.49 22.68 39.42
CA GLU A 263 33.45 23.49 40.18
C GLU A 263 32.82 24.08 41.44
N GLY A 264 31.59 24.59 41.35
CA GLY A 264 30.85 25.11 42.50
C GLY A 264 30.39 24.05 43.52
N LEU A 265 30.36 22.77 43.14
CA LEU A 265 30.10 21.64 44.06
C LEU A 265 31.38 21.06 44.68
N SER A 266 32.54 21.37 44.09
CA SER A 266 33.85 20.87 44.54
C SER A 266 34.59 21.88 45.43
N ALA A 267 34.01 23.07 45.63
CA ALA A 267 34.47 24.14 46.52
C ALA A 267 33.65 24.14 47.82
#